data_AF-F8GEF4-F1
#
_entry.id   AF-F8GEF4-F1
#
_cell.length_a   1.000
_cell.length_b   1.000
_cell.length_c   1.000
_cell.angle_alpha   90.00
_cell.angle_beta   90.00
_cell.angle_gamma   90.00
#
_symmetry.space_group_name_H-M   'P 1'
#
loop_
_entity.id
_entity.type
_entity.pdbx_description
1 polymer ?
#
loop_
_entity_poly.entity_id
_entity_poly.type
_entity_poly.pdbx_seq_one_letter_code
_entity_poly.pdbx_strand_id
1 'polypeptide(L)' 'MQEDLEKERKAIMKQWAKREEQIERTMGVTVGMYGDLLGIAGKSLQEIEGLGFSAFEDNSV' A
#
# COMPACT_ATOMS: atom_id res chain seq x y z
N MET A 1 -2.78 16.20 33.41
CA MET A 1 -3.29 14.80 33.33
C MET A 1 -4.29 14.61 32.19
N GLN A 2 -5.51 15.15 32.23
CA GLN A 2 -6.46 15.01 31.09
C GLN A 2 -5.94 15.65 29.79
N GLU A 3 -5.40 16.86 29.88
CA GLU A 3 -4.79 17.56 28.75
C GLU A 3 -3.58 16.82 28.16
N ASP A 4 -2.80 16.14 29.00
CA ASP A 4 -1.62 15.38 28.57
C ASP A 4 -2.03 14.12 27.81
N LEU A 5 -3.05 13.41 28.31
CA LEU A 5 -3.64 12.25 27.62
C LEU A 5 -4.21 12.65 26.25
N GLU A 6 -4.80 13.84 26.13
CA GLU A 6 -5.35 14.33 24.88
C GLU A 6 -4.27 14.71 23.87
N LYS A 7 -3.14 15.25 24.35
CA LYS A 7 -1.95 15.49 23.53
C LYS A 7 -1.32 14.18 23.05
N GLU A 8 -1.19 13.19 23.91
CA GLU A 8 -0.69 11.85 23.55
C GLU A 8 -1.57 11.18 22.51
N ARG A 9 -2.90 11.18 22.71
CA ARG A 9 -3.86 10.64 21.74
C ARG A 9 -3.74 11.32 20.38
N LYS A 10 -3.64 12.66 20.33
CA LYS A 10 -3.47 13.41 19.08
C LYS A 10 -2.14 13.09 18.39
N ALA A 11 -1.06 12.95 19.16
CA ALA A 11 0.26 12.61 18.62
C ALA A 11 0.25 11.20 18.01
N ILE A 12 -0.34 10.22 18.71
CA ILE A 12 -0.46 8.84 18.23
C ILE A 12 -1.33 8.79 16.97
N MET A 13 -2.48 9.45 16.94
CA MET A 13 -3.31 9.51 15.72
C MET A 13 -2.56 10.13 14.54
N LYS A 14 -1.81 11.21 14.76
CA LYS A 14 -1.01 11.84 13.71
C LYS A 14 0.08 10.89 13.19
N GLN A 15 0.66 10.06 14.06
CA GLN A 15 1.63 9.05 13.66
C GLN A 15 0.98 7.90 12.88
N TRP A 16 -0.24 7.48 13.27
CA TRP A 16 -1.02 6.51 12.51
C TRP A 16 -1.33 6.98 11.10
N ALA A 17 -1.87 8.19 10.95
CA ALA A 17 -2.17 8.77 9.64
C ALA A 17 -0.95 8.84 8.72
N LYS A 18 0.22 9.22 9.26
CA LYS A 18 1.48 9.23 8.48
C LYS A 18 1.92 7.83 8.05
N ARG A 19 1.76 6.82 8.91
CA ARG A 19 2.14 5.45 8.59
C ARG A 19 1.19 4.84 7.56
N GLU A 20 -0.10 5.16 7.65
CA GLU A 20 -1.11 4.74 6.68
C GLU A 20 -0.82 5.31 5.29
N GLU A 21 -0.53 6.61 5.18
CA GLU A 21 -0.13 7.24 3.91
C GLU A 21 1.15 6.59 3.34
N GLN A 22 2.13 6.27 4.20
CA GLN A 22 3.36 5.61 3.76
C GLN A 22 3.11 4.19 3.26
N ILE A 23 2.22 3.43 3.90
CA ILE A 23 1.82 2.10 3.46
C ILE A 23 1.12 2.20 2.11
N GLU A 24 0.14 3.09 1.97
CA GLU A 24 -0.60 3.29 0.73
C GLU A 24 0.32 3.71 -0.43
N ARG A 25 1.20 4.69 -0.19
CA ARG A 25 2.17 5.14 -1.19
C ARG A 25 3.14 4.03 -1.57
N THR A 26 3.65 3.29 -0.59
CA THR A 26 4.59 2.18 -0.87
C THR A 26 3.88 1.09 -1.65
N MET A 27 2.67 0.69 -1.24
CA MET A 27 1.86 -0.30 -1.95
C MET A 27 1.56 0.12 -3.39
N GLY A 28 1.19 1.38 -3.64
CA GLY A 28 0.97 1.88 -4.99
C GLY A 28 2.23 1.81 -5.86
N VAL A 29 3.40 2.12 -5.30
CA VAL A 29 4.69 2.01 -5.99
C VAL A 29 5.07 0.55 -6.23
N THR A 30 4.94 -0.35 -5.25
CA THR A 30 5.25 -1.78 -5.45
C THR A 30 4.32 -2.42 -6.46
N VAL A 31 3.03 -2.08 -6.45
CA VAL A 31 2.05 -2.58 -7.42
C VAL A 31 2.38 -2.09 -8.84
N GLY A 32 2.65 -0.79 -9.01
CA GLY A 32 3.00 -0.23 -10.32
C GLY A 32 4.29 -0.83 -10.88
N MET A 33 5.33 -0.92 -10.05
CA MET A 33 6.59 -1.55 -10.44
C MET A 33 6.43 -3.04 -10.75
N TYR A 34 5.57 -3.77 -10.03
CA TYR A 34 5.29 -5.16 -10.31
C TYR A 34 4.57 -5.34 -11.66
N GLY A 35 3.66 -4.43 -12.00
CA GLY A 35 3.05 -4.35 -13.34
C GLY A 35 4.06 -4.06 -14.45
N ASP A 36 4.96 -3.09 -14.24
CA ASP A 36 6.04 -2.75 -15.19
C ASP A 36 6.99 -3.93 -15.38
N LEU A 37 7.37 -4.62 -14.30
CA LEU A 37 8.23 -5.80 -14.36
C LEU A 37 7.56 -6.97 -15.06
N LEU A 38 6.25 -7.20 -14.86
CA LEU A 38 5.49 -8.21 -15.61
C LEU A 38 5.40 -7.85 -17.11
N GLY A 39 5.21 -6.58 -17.44
CA GLY A 39 5.17 -6.08 -18.82
C GLY A 39 6.51 -6.22 -19.55
N ILE A 40 7.64 -6.01 -18.85
CA ILE A 40 8.99 -6.09 -19.43
C ILE A 40 9.53 -7.52 -19.45
N ALA A 41 9.31 -8.31 -18.40
CA ALA A 41 9.87 -9.68 -18.28
C ALA A 41 9.03 -10.76 -19.02
N GLY A 42 7.77 -10.46 -19.35
CA GLY A 42 6.85 -11.44 -19.94
C GLY A 42 6.56 -12.62 -18.99
N LYS A 43 5.93 -13.69 -19.52
CA LYS A 43 5.40 -14.89 -18.81
C LYS A 43 6.39 -15.69 -17.93
N SER A 44 7.62 -15.20 -17.72
CA SER A 44 8.69 -15.85 -16.96
C SER A 44 8.78 -15.41 -15.50
N LEU A 45 8.07 -14.35 -15.10
CA LEU A 45 8.02 -13.90 -13.70
C LEU A 45 6.97 -14.72 -12.92
N GLN A 46 7.37 -15.40 -11.84
CA GLN A 46 6.42 -16.06 -10.95
C GLN A 46 5.43 -15.05 -10.39
N GLU A 47 4.14 -15.30 -10.61
CA GLU A 47 3.08 -14.46 -10.05
C GLU A 47 3.07 -14.56 -8.52
N ILE A 48 3.27 -13.45 -7.82
CA ILE A 48 3.04 -13.35 -6.38
C ILE A 48 1.52 -13.36 -6.15
N GLU A 49 1.04 -14.33 -5.37
CA GLU A 49 -0.36 -14.46 -4.99
C GLU A 49 -0.84 -13.17 -4.30
N GLY A 50 -1.89 -12.53 -4.85
CA GLY A 50 -2.42 -11.25 -4.36
C GLY A 50 -1.86 -9.98 -5.04
N LEU A 51 -0.85 -10.10 -5.89
CA LEU A 51 -0.31 -9.01 -6.73
C LEU A 51 -0.41 -9.31 -8.24
N GLY A 52 -0.99 -10.46 -8.61
CA GLY A 52 -1.20 -10.85 -10.01
C GLY A 52 -2.18 -9.94 -10.75
N PHE A 53 -2.05 -9.86 -12.07
CA PHE A 53 -2.85 -9.00 -12.95
C PHE A 53 -4.37 -9.19 -12.75
N SER A 54 -4.80 -10.43 -12.44
CA SER A 54 -6.19 -10.81 -12.15
C SER A 54 -6.79 -10.12 -10.93
N ALA A 55 -5.98 -9.70 -9.95
CA ALA A 55 -6.46 -8.96 -8.78
C ALA A 55 -6.84 -7.50 -9.12
N PHE A 56 -6.42 -7.00 -10.29
CA PHE A 56 -6.71 -5.64 -10.76
C PHE A 56 -7.90 -5.58 -11.72
N GLU A 57 -8.27 -6.69 -12.38
CA GLU A 57 -9.48 -6.75 -13.22
C GLU A 57 -10.78 -6.76 -12.40
N ASP A 58 -10.72 -7.08 -11.10
CA ASP A 58 -11.89 -7.15 -10.21
C ASP A 58 -12.31 -5.78 -9.63
N ASN A 59 -11.62 -4.68 -9.99
CA ASN A 59 -11.95 -3.32 -9.55
C ASN A 59 -12.43 -2.40 -10.70
N SER A 60 -12.87 -2.99 -11.81
CA SER A 60 -13.47 -2.27 -12.94
C SER A 60 -14.90 -2.74 -13.26
N VAL A 61 -15.79 -2.74 -12.26
CA VAL A 61 -17.25 -2.75 -12.45
C VAL A 61 -17.89 -1.71 -11.54
#